data_AF-A0A950WYQ4-F1
#
_entry.id   AF-A0A950WYQ4-F1
#
_cell.length_a   1.000
_cell.length_b   1.000
_cell.length_c   1.000
_cell.angle_alpha   90.00
_cell.angle_beta   90.00
_cell.angle_gamma   90.00
#
_symmetry.space_group_name_H-M   'P 1'
#
loop_
_entity.id
_entity.type
_entity.pdbx_description
1 polymer ?
#
loop_
_entity_poly.entity_id
_entity_poly.type
_entity_poly.pdbx_seq_one_letter_code
_entity_poly.pdbx_strand_id
1 'polypeptide(L)' 'PGVGPATAQAILDYRKQHGRFHAVDDLLQVGGIGPSKLEKLRQRVKV' A
#
# COMPACT_ATOMS: atom_id res chain seq x y z
N PRO A 1 11.94 2.51 -7.27
CA PRO A 1 12.43 2.58 -5.87
C PRO A 1 11.34 3.12 -4.92
N GLY A 2 10.81 2.29 -4.02
CA GLY A 2 9.84 2.74 -3.00
C GLY A 2 9.05 1.61 -2.32
N VAL A 3 8.80 0.52 -3.05
CA VAL A 3 8.14 -0.70 -2.55
C VAL A 3 9.08 -1.87 -2.79
N GLY A 4 9.48 -2.55 -1.72
CA GLY A 4 10.27 -3.78 -1.81
C GLY A 4 9.38 -5.02 -1.97
N PRO A 5 9.94 -6.20 -2.26
CA PRO A 5 9.18 -7.44 -2.48
C PRO A 5 8.27 -7.80 -1.30
N ALA A 6 8.73 -7.63 -0.06
CA ALA A 6 7.93 -7.87 1.13
C ALA A 6 6.70 -6.95 1.23
N THR A 7 6.88 -5.64 0.97
CA THR A 7 5.78 -4.68 0.96
C THR A 7 4.81 -4.95 -0.19
N ALA A 8 5.30 -5.32 -1.37
CA ALA A 8 4.45 -5.70 -2.49
C ALA A 8 3.58 -6.92 -2.16
N GLN A 9 4.17 -7.94 -1.52
CA GLN A 9 3.44 -9.11 -1.06
C GLN A 9 2.37 -8.76 -0.02
N ALA A 10 2.69 -7.85 0.91
CA ALA A 10 1.73 -7.39 1.91
C ALA A 10 0.54 -6.64 1.29
N ILE A 11 0.74 -5.85 0.22
CA ILE A 11 -0.35 -5.18 -0.51
C ILE A 11 -1.30 -6.22 -1.11
N LEU A 12 -0.74 -7.26 -1.74
CA LEU A 12 -1.53 -8.33 -2.36
C LEU A 12 -2.29 -9.14 -1.31
N ASP A 13 -1.65 -9.44 -0.19
CA ASP A 13 -2.24 -10.19 0.92
C ASP A 13 -3.38 -9.40 1.58
N TYR A 14 -3.15 -8.11 1.88
CA TYR A 14 -4.19 -7.22 2.37
C TYR A 14 -5.39 -7.18 1.42
N ARG A 15 -5.13 -7.03 0.11
CA ARG A 15 -6.20 -7.01 -0.90
C ARG A 15 -6.99 -8.31 -0.98
N LYS A 16 -6.34 -9.46 -0.74
CA LYS A 16 -7.03 -10.76 -0.72
C LYS A 16 -7.94 -10.90 0.50
N GLN A 17 -7.51 -10.39 1.65
CA GLN A 17 -8.24 -10.55 2.91
C GLN A 17 -9.34 -9.49 3.10
N HIS A 18 -9.07 -8.25 2.72
CA HIS A 18 -9.95 -7.10 2.97
C HIS A 18 -10.68 -6.64 1.70
N GLY A 19 -10.30 -7.16 0.53
CA GLY A 19 -10.83 -6.73 -0.75
C GLY A 19 -10.08 -5.53 -1.33
N ARG A 20 -10.74 -4.82 -2.25
CA ARG A 20 -10.14 -3.68 -2.96
C ARG A 20 -9.92 -2.48 -2.03
N PHE A 21 -8.84 -1.73 -2.25
CA PHE A 21 -8.61 -0.46 -1.55
C PHE A 21 -9.68 0.57 -1.97
N HIS A 22 -10.21 1.31 -0.99
CA HIS A 22 -11.23 2.33 -1.21
C HIS A 22 -10.62 3.74 -1.25
N ALA A 23 -9.52 3.94 -0.54
CA ALA A 23 -8.75 5.15 -0.51
C ALA A 23 -7.25 4.84 -0.59
N VAL A 24 -6.46 5.79 -1.09
CA VAL A 24 -4.99 5.66 -1.07
C VAL A 24 -4.45 5.52 0.36
N ASP A 25 -5.16 6.09 1.34
CA ASP A 25 -4.80 6.02 2.77
C ASP A 25 -4.95 4.60 3.35
N ASP A 26 -5.77 3.73 2.76
CA ASP A 26 -5.89 2.33 3.17
C ASP A 26 -4.55 1.58 3.03
N LEU A 27 -3.62 2.08 2.21
CA LEU A 27 -2.27 1.54 2.12
C LEU A 27 -1.51 1.66 3.45
N LEU A 28 -1.89 2.54 4.39
CA LEU A 28 -1.31 2.57 5.75
C LEU A 28 -1.63 1.32 6.57
N GLN A 29 -2.69 0.61 6.23
CA GLN A 29 -3.05 -0.67 6.88
C GLN A 29 -2.10 -1.79 6.43
N VAL A 30 -1.34 -1.59 5.35
CA VAL A 30 -0.43 -2.59 4.81
C VAL A 30 0.91 -2.54 5.55
N GLY A 31 1.30 -3.68 6.12
CA GLY A 31 2.60 -3.85 6.78
C GLY A 31 3.78 -3.42 5.89
N GLY A 32 4.59 -2.47 6.39
CA GLY A 32 5.76 -1.95 5.68
C GLY A 32 5.49 -0.71 4.82
N ILE A 33 4.25 -0.19 4.79
CA ILE A 33 3.90 1.14 4.26
C ILE A 33 3.62 2.08 5.43
N GLY A 34 4.61 2.90 5.76
CA GLY A 34 4.42 4.02 6.70
C GLY A 34 4.08 5.32 5.98
N PRO A 35 3.78 6.41 6.71
CA PRO A 35 3.38 7.71 6.16
C PRO A 35 4.38 8.25 5.14
N SER A 36 5.68 8.20 5.40
CA SER A 36 6.70 8.68 4.44
C SER A 36 6.77 7.87 3.14
N LYS A 37 6.43 6.57 3.18
CA LYS A 37 6.29 5.75 1.97
C LYS A 37 5.00 6.07 1.26
N LEU A 38 3.91 6.24 2.01
CA LEU A 38 2.62 6.60 1.46
C LEU A 38 2.69 7.93 0.71
N GLU A 39 3.34 8.96 1.25
CA GLU A 39 3.49 10.24 0.54
C GLU A 39 4.17 10.10 -0.82
N LYS A 40 5.22 9.26 -0.90
CA LYS A 40 5.90 8.96 -2.18
C LYS A 40 5.02 8.15 -3.13
N LEU A 41 4.15 7.31 -2.60
CA LEU A 41 3.22 6.49 -3.38
C LEU A 41 1.99 7.27 -3.83
N ARG A 42 1.49 8.22 -3.03
CA ARG A 42 0.31 9.05 -3.31
C ARG A 42 0.38 9.76 -4.66
N GLN A 43 1.57 10.16 -5.09
CA GLN A 43 1.77 10.79 -6.40
C GLN A 43 1.80 9.79 -7.57
N ARG A 44 1.87 8.49 -7.30
CA ARG A 44 2.10 7.41 -8.27
C ARG A 44 0.99 6.37 -8.33
N VAL A 45 0.03 6.41 -7.40
CA VAL A 45 -1.05 5.41 -7.29
C VAL A 45 -2.40 6.12 -7.26
N LYS A 46 -3.43 5.45 -7.79
CA LYS A 46 -4.82 5.86 -7.75
C LYS A 46 -5.66 4.65 -7.35
N VAL A 47 -6.74 4.89 -6.61
CA VAL A 47 -7.74 3.88 -6.25
C VAL A 47 -8.89 3.88 -7.26
#